data_AF-A0A7Y2MW36-F1
#
_entry.id   AF-A0A7Y2MW36-F1
#
_cell.length_a   1.000
_cell.length_b   1.000
_cell.length_c   1.000
_cell.angle_alpha   90.00
_cell.angle_beta   90.00
_cell.angle_gamma   90.00
#
_symmetry.space_group_name_H-M   'P 1'
#
loop_
_entity.id
_entity.type
_entity.pdbx_description
1 polymer ?
#
loop_
_entity_poly.entity_id
_entity_poly.type
_entity_poly.pdbx_seq_one_letter_code
_entity_poly.pdbx_strand_id
1 'polypeptide(L)'
;MSAPFDYGRRSRDYAVHRHGPPSEIYERLAKWIEFRGAEVLDVATGPGTVAFDLARRGATVTGVDMSEAQVEAARVRAAELGLDGYTSFRVARAEDTREPEASFDVVTAGQSWHWFDGPTVAGEARRVLRPGGTLAIIAYSYLASHSDVAGDSESLILEYNTGWTMAGWTGLFPQWVEHVIQGGMEFVEQFCWDYDELYSHEDWRGRIRTCNGVGSGGMSAEDVEAFDAAHEAMLRERYPDPVPIRHRLWCVVARR
;
A
#
# COMPACT_ATOMS: atom_id res chain seq x y z
N MET A 1 -7.39 15.21 20.84
CA MET A 1 -6.80 13.86 20.77
C MET A 1 -7.58 13.12 19.69
N SER A 2 -6.96 12.81 18.55
CA SER A 2 -7.62 12.05 17.48
C SER A 2 -7.94 10.64 18.00
N ALA A 3 -9.14 10.14 17.71
CA ALA A 3 -9.46 8.74 17.98
C ALA A 3 -8.46 7.82 17.25
N PRO A 4 -8.04 6.69 17.84
CA PRO A 4 -7.18 5.73 17.17
C PRO A 4 -7.89 5.15 15.94
N PHE A 5 -7.16 5.06 14.83
CA PHE A 5 -7.66 4.57 13.55
C PHE A 5 -8.06 3.08 13.66
N ASP A 6 -9.33 2.76 13.42
CA ASP A 6 -9.84 1.38 13.43
C ASP A 6 -9.56 0.70 12.08
N TYR A 7 -8.45 -0.04 12.02
CA TYR A 7 -8.03 -0.79 10.83
C TYR A 7 -8.90 -2.04 10.54
N GLY A 8 -9.72 -2.51 11.49
CA GLY A 8 -10.35 -3.83 11.42
C GLY A 8 -11.69 -3.85 10.70
N ARG A 9 -12.56 -2.86 10.94
CA ARG A 9 -13.94 -2.88 10.40
C ARG A 9 -14.04 -2.52 8.91
N ARG A 10 -12.95 -2.04 8.30
CA ARG A 10 -12.90 -1.51 6.92
C ARG A 10 -12.01 -2.31 5.96
N SER A 11 -11.35 -3.37 6.44
CA SER A 11 -10.39 -4.15 5.63
C SER A 11 -11.04 -4.90 4.46
N ARG A 12 -12.33 -5.25 4.56
CA ARG A 12 -13.06 -5.95 3.48
C ARG A 12 -13.29 -5.04 2.27
N ASP A 13 -13.96 -3.90 2.43
CA ASP A 13 -14.20 -2.95 1.32
C ASP A 13 -12.89 -2.36 0.78
N TYR A 14 -11.90 -2.13 1.65
CA TYR A 14 -10.58 -1.62 1.26
C TYR A 14 -9.82 -2.58 0.34
N ALA A 15 -9.91 -3.89 0.57
CA ALA A 15 -9.25 -4.91 -0.25
C ALA A 15 -9.94 -5.17 -1.59
N VAL A 16 -11.25 -4.88 -1.70
CA VAL A 16 -12.04 -5.13 -2.92
C VAL A 16 -11.73 -4.09 -4.00
N HIS A 17 -11.60 -2.81 -3.64
CA HIS A 17 -11.45 -1.71 -4.62
C HIS A 17 -10.05 -1.13 -4.74
N ARG A 18 -9.07 -1.70 -4.02
CA ARG A 18 -7.65 -1.34 -4.19
C ARG A 18 -6.88 -2.47 -4.84
N HIS A 19 -6.48 -2.24 -6.08
CA HIS A 19 -5.53 -3.09 -6.77
C HIS A 19 -4.15 -2.96 -6.14
N GLY A 20 -3.36 -4.03 -6.24
CA GLY A 20 -1.94 -4.03 -5.87
C GLY A 20 -1.09 -3.15 -6.80
N PRO A 21 0.23 -3.06 -6.58
CA PRO A 21 1.08 -2.38 -7.53
C PRO A 21 1.05 -3.12 -8.89
N PRO A 22 1.26 -2.41 -10.01
CA PRO A 22 1.41 -3.02 -11.33
C PRO A 22 2.54 -4.05 -11.32
N SER A 23 2.34 -5.18 -12.02
CA SER A 23 3.26 -6.32 -12.04
C SER A 23 4.72 -5.98 -12.40
N GLU A 24 4.89 -4.92 -13.18
CA GLU A 24 6.12 -4.32 -13.70
C GLU A 24 7.07 -3.89 -12.58
N ILE A 25 6.55 -3.60 -11.37
CA ILE A 25 7.41 -3.35 -10.20
C ILE A 25 8.27 -4.56 -9.87
N TYR A 26 7.70 -5.75 -9.92
CA TYR A 26 8.41 -6.96 -9.55
C TYR A 26 9.44 -7.34 -10.62
N GLU A 27 9.15 -7.10 -11.89
CA GLU A 27 10.13 -7.24 -12.97
C GLU A 27 11.32 -6.29 -12.78
N ARG A 28 11.06 -5.05 -12.37
CA ARG A 28 12.12 -4.09 -12.09
C ARG A 28 12.92 -4.47 -10.84
N LEU A 29 12.24 -4.93 -9.78
CA LEU A 29 12.88 -5.39 -8.55
C LEU A 29 13.73 -6.65 -8.73
N ALA A 30 13.45 -7.46 -9.76
CA ALA A 30 14.24 -8.65 -10.09
C ALA A 30 15.71 -8.35 -10.42
N LYS A 31 16.07 -7.07 -10.68
CA LYS A 31 17.47 -6.64 -10.79
C LYS A 31 18.27 -6.82 -9.50
N TRP A 32 17.60 -6.80 -8.35
CA TRP A 32 18.22 -6.89 -7.02
C TRP A 32 17.78 -8.11 -6.23
N ILE A 33 16.61 -8.66 -6.55
CA ILE A 33 15.96 -9.71 -5.79
C ILE A 33 15.77 -10.95 -6.68
N GLU A 34 16.36 -12.07 -6.28
CA GLU A 34 15.96 -13.38 -6.79
C GLU A 34 14.76 -13.85 -5.97
N PHE A 35 13.54 -13.75 -6.52
CA PHE A 35 12.34 -14.09 -5.77
C PHE A 35 12.18 -15.60 -5.55
N ARG A 36 12.65 -16.42 -6.49
CA ARG A 36 12.41 -17.86 -6.42
C ARG A 36 13.23 -18.47 -5.30
N GLY A 37 12.55 -19.02 -4.31
CA GLY A 37 13.16 -19.62 -3.13
C GLY A 37 13.69 -18.60 -2.11
N ALA A 38 13.42 -17.31 -2.28
CA ALA A 38 13.75 -16.31 -1.28
C ALA A 38 12.83 -16.41 -0.06
N GLU A 39 13.41 -16.20 1.12
CA GLU A 39 12.68 -15.92 2.34
C GLU A 39 12.39 -14.43 2.40
N VAL A 40 11.11 -14.05 2.38
CA VAL A 40 10.68 -12.65 2.34
C VAL A 40 9.87 -12.28 3.58
N LEU A 41 10.17 -11.12 4.16
CA LEU A 41 9.35 -10.49 5.19
C LEU A 41 8.58 -9.30 4.60
N ASP A 42 7.26 -9.35 4.57
CA ASP A 42 6.40 -8.24 4.16
C ASP A 42 5.86 -7.51 5.40
N VAL A 43 6.36 -6.30 5.66
CA VAL A 43 6.00 -5.51 6.86
C VAL A 43 4.79 -4.60 6.59
N ALA A 44 3.86 -4.59 7.56
CA ALA A 44 2.51 -4.06 7.38
C ALA A 44 1.84 -4.63 6.14
N THR A 45 1.81 -5.98 6.07
CA THR A 45 1.32 -6.75 4.92
C THR A 45 -0.17 -6.51 4.61
N GLY A 46 -0.92 -5.94 5.55
CA GLY A 46 -2.35 -5.74 5.42
C GLY A 46 -3.07 -7.06 5.10
N PRO A 47 -3.97 -7.09 4.10
CA PRO A 47 -4.65 -8.32 3.71
C PRO A 47 -3.78 -9.20 2.79
N GLY A 48 -2.46 -8.99 2.72
CA GLY A 48 -1.51 -9.86 2.00
C GLY A 48 -1.26 -9.50 0.52
N THR A 49 -1.64 -8.32 0.05
CA THR A 49 -1.60 -7.97 -1.38
C THR A 49 -0.19 -8.13 -1.99
N VAL A 50 0.84 -7.54 -1.38
CA VAL A 50 2.23 -7.68 -1.87
C VAL A 50 2.77 -9.07 -1.61
N ALA A 51 2.47 -9.66 -0.44
CA ALA A 51 2.87 -11.02 -0.09
C ALA A 51 2.41 -12.07 -1.11
N PHE A 52 1.15 -12.00 -1.59
CA PHE A 52 0.64 -12.96 -2.57
C PHE A 52 1.30 -12.83 -3.94
N ASP A 53 1.63 -11.61 -4.37
CA ASP A 53 2.37 -11.39 -5.61
C ASP A 53 3.78 -11.98 -5.56
N LEU A 54 4.45 -11.85 -4.41
CA LEU A 54 5.77 -12.43 -4.19
C LEU A 54 5.70 -13.97 -4.11
N ALA A 55 4.70 -14.52 -3.42
CA ALA A 55 4.50 -15.97 -3.32
C ALA A 55 4.25 -16.61 -4.71
N ARG A 56 3.44 -15.96 -5.57
CA ARG A 56 3.24 -16.40 -6.97
C ARG A 56 4.51 -16.39 -7.81
N ARG A 57 5.51 -15.60 -7.41
CA ARG A 57 6.83 -15.53 -8.04
C ARG A 57 7.82 -16.54 -7.45
N GLY A 58 7.38 -17.37 -6.51
CA GLY A 58 8.13 -18.49 -5.95
C GLY A 58 8.86 -18.18 -4.63
N ALA A 59 8.55 -17.06 -3.98
CA ALA A 59 9.07 -16.74 -2.66
C ALA A 59 8.28 -17.47 -1.55
N THR A 60 8.94 -17.70 -0.40
CA THR A 60 8.26 -18.00 0.86
C THR A 60 8.10 -16.71 1.62
N VAL A 61 6.87 -16.33 1.97
CA VAL A 61 6.59 -15.01 2.53
C VAL A 61 6.06 -15.11 3.96
N THR A 62 6.74 -14.43 4.88
CA THR A 62 6.18 -14.06 6.17
C THR A 62 5.59 -12.66 6.06
N GLY A 63 4.29 -12.51 6.28
CA GLY A 63 3.64 -11.21 6.44
C GLY A 63 3.45 -10.85 7.92
N VAL A 64 3.77 -9.61 8.28
CA VAL A 64 3.46 -9.06 9.61
C VAL A 64 2.58 -7.82 9.51
N ASP A 65 1.60 -7.71 10.39
CA ASP A 65 0.77 -6.51 10.53
C ASP A 65 0.41 -6.28 11.99
N MET A 66 0.23 -5.01 12.39
CA MET A 66 -0.18 -4.69 13.77
C MET A 66 -1.67 -4.99 14.02
N SER A 67 -2.47 -5.11 12.96
CA SER A 67 -3.89 -5.41 13.02
C SER A 67 -4.16 -6.91 12.93
N GLU A 68 -4.72 -7.48 14.00
CA GLU A 68 -5.18 -8.88 14.01
C GLU A 68 -6.22 -9.15 12.91
N ALA A 69 -7.10 -8.18 12.63
CA ALA A 69 -8.10 -8.30 11.58
C ALA A 69 -7.49 -8.37 10.17
N GLN A 70 -6.40 -7.64 9.92
CA GLN A 70 -5.69 -7.70 8.64
C GLN A 70 -4.96 -9.05 8.48
N VAL A 71 -4.29 -9.50 9.54
CA VAL A 71 -3.64 -10.82 9.57
C VAL A 71 -4.65 -11.94 9.30
N GLU A 72 -5.82 -11.88 9.91
CA GLU A 72 -6.86 -12.89 9.66
C GLU A 72 -7.41 -12.82 8.24
N ALA A 73 -7.63 -11.61 7.70
CA ALA A 73 -8.02 -11.44 6.30
C ALA A 73 -6.95 -11.99 5.34
N ALA A 74 -5.66 -11.79 5.62
CA ALA A 74 -4.57 -12.35 4.83
C ALA A 74 -4.56 -13.88 4.86
N ARG A 75 -4.79 -14.51 6.03
CA ARG A 75 -4.87 -15.98 6.13
C ARG A 75 -6.03 -16.55 5.32
N VAL A 76 -7.21 -15.95 5.44
CA VAL A 76 -8.40 -16.38 4.66
C VAL A 76 -8.12 -16.28 3.17
N ARG A 77 -7.61 -15.12 2.71
CA ARG A 77 -7.25 -14.91 1.29
C ARG A 77 -6.16 -15.87 0.82
N ALA A 78 -5.18 -16.20 1.66
CA ALA A 78 -4.13 -17.16 1.32
C ALA A 78 -4.73 -18.54 1.02
N ALA A 79 -5.66 -19.01 1.85
CA ALA A 79 -6.36 -20.27 1.63
C ALA A 79 -7.23 -20.24 0.36
N GLU A 80 -7.99 -19.15 0.14
CA GLU A 80 -8.80 -18.97 -1.07
C GLU A 80 -7.96 -18.96 -2.36
N LEU A 81 -6.75 -18.43 -2.28
CA LEU A 81 -5.81 -18.36 -3.40
C LEU A 81 -4.90 -19.61 -3.53
N GLY A 82 -4.98 -20.56 -2.60
CA GLY A 82 -4.10 -21.74 -2.55
C GLY A 82 -2.62 -21.40 -2.31
N LEU A 83 -2.35 -20.34 -1.54
CA LEU A 83 -1.01 -19.81 -1.22
C LEU A 83 -0.61 -20.04 0.24
N ASP A 84 -1.42 -20.74 1.03
CA ASP A 84 -1.19 -21.04 2.44
C ASP A 84 0.05 -21.90 2.69
N GLY A 85 0.49 -22.70 1.70
CA GLY A 85 1.77 -23.42 1.76
C GLY A 85 3.02 -22.56 1.54
N TYR A 86 2.86 -21.32 1.06
CA TYR A 86 3.95 -20.40 0.72
C TYR A 86 3.93 -19.12 1.54
N THR A 87 2.88 -18.91 2.33
CA THR A 87 2.67 -17.67 3.09
C THR A 87 2.32 -17.98 4.54
N SER A 88 2.87 -17.19 5.45
CA SER A 88 2.53 -17.22 6.87
C SER A 88 2.30 -15.80 7.38
N PHE A 89 1.32 -15.61 8.28
CA PHE A 89 0.93 -14.29 8.75
C PHE A 89 0.87 -14.25 10.27
N ARG A 90 1.45 -13.21 10.87
CA ARG A 90 1.49 -13.01 12.32
C ARG A 90 1.30 -11.54 12.70
N VAL A 91 0.74 -11.32 13.89
CA VAL A 91 0.56 -9.96 14.42
C VAL A 91 1.91 -9.46 14.94
N ALA A 92 2.45 -8.39 14.39
CA ALA A 92 3.65 -7.72 14.89
C ALA A 92 3.75 -6.29 14.33
N ARG A 93 4.57 -5.46 14.96
CA ARG A 93 4.83 -4.10 14.48
C ARG A 93 5.96 -4.11 13.46
N ALA A 94 5.97 -3.14 12.55
CA ALA A 94 7.10 -2.99 11.61
C ALA A 94 8.39 -2.55 12.32
N GLU A 95 8.27 -1.84 13.45
CA GLU A 95 9.40 -1.40 14.28
C GLU A 95 9.96 -2.52 15.17
N ASP A 96 9.18 -3.58 15.42
CA ASP A 96 9.58 -4.77 16.18
C ASP A 96 8.81 -5.97 15.62
N THR A 97 9.42 -6.62 14.64
CA THR A 97 8.82 -7.72 13.88
C THR A 97 8.80 -9.01 14.68
N ARG A 98 9.62 -9.09 15.74
CA ARG A 98 9.91 -10.30 16.53
C ARG A 98 10.50 -11.45 15.71
N GLU A 99 11.06 -11.13 14.55
CA GLU A 99 11.78 -12.11 13.72
C GLU A 99 13.21 -12.35 14.20
N PRO A 100 13.79 -13.53 13.93
CA PRO A 100 15.21 -13.77 14.16
C PRO A 100 16.10 -12.83 13.32
N GLU A 101 17.28 -12.49 13.84
CA GLU A 101 18.28 -11.76 13.06
C GLU A 101 18.72 -12.56 11.83
N ALA A 102 19.01 -11.86 10.72
CA ALA A 102 19.58 -12.45 9.51
C ALA A 102 18.83 -13.70 8.98
N SER A 103 17.50 -13.62 8.95
CA SER A 103 16.59 -14.71 8.59
C SER A 103 15.89 -14.53 7.25
N PHE A 104 15.95 -13.34 6.64
CA PHE A 104 15.28 -13.04 5.37
C PHE A 104 16.26 -12.56 4.30
N ASP A 105 15.98 -12.90 3.04
CA ASP A 105 16.72 -12.38 1.88
C ASP A 105 16.17 -11.02 1.45
N VAL A 106 14.88 -10.79 1.70
CA VAL A 106 14.16 -9.59 1.29
C VAL A 106 13.22 -9.11 2.40
N VAL A 107 13.13 -7.80 2.57
CA VAL A 107 12.06 -7.13 3.30
C VAL A 107 11.29 -6.25 2.33
N THR A 108 9.97 -6.35 2.31
CA THR A 108 9.09 -5.47 1.53
C THR A 108 8.20 -4.64 2.43
N ALA A 109 7.92 -3.40 2.02
CA ALA A 109 6.93 -2.54 2.65
C ALA A 109 6.07 -1.90 1.55
N GLY A 110 4.89 -2.47 1.32
CA GLY A 110 3.95 -1.98 0.30
C GLY A 110 2.90 -1.06 0.91
N GLN A 111 2.76 0.17 0.38
CA GLN A 111 1.71 1.12 0.78
C GLN A 111 1.70 1.54 2.26
N SER A 112 2.78 1.30 3.00
CA SER A 112 2.76 1.44 4.46
C SER A 112 3.80 2.42 5.01
N TRP A 113 4.88 2.69 4.28
CA TRP A 113 6.05 3.40 4.81
C TRP A 113 5.77 4.82 5.33
N HIS A 114 4.75 5.50 4.82
CA HIS A 114 4.35 6.83 5.29
C HIS A 114 3.74 6.84 6.70
N TRP A 115 3.39 5.66 7.25
CA TRP A 115 2.88 5.52 8.61
C TRP A 115 3.95 5.24 9.66
N PHE A 116 5.19 4.97 9.23
CA PHE A 116 6.25 4.48 10.10
C PHE A 116 7.15 5.59 10.64
N ASP A 117 7.80 5.30 11.77
CA ASP A 117 9.12 5.86 12.04
C ASP A 117 10.13 5.18 11.11
N GLY A 118 10.37 5.82 9.96
CA GLY A 118 11.13 5.25 8.85
C GLY A 118 12.53 4.75 9.22
N PRO A 119 13.39 5.56 9.90
CA PRO A 119 14.69 5.11 10.38
C PRO A 119 14.62 3.89 11.29
N THR A 120 13.66 3.84 12.21
CA THR A 120 13.47 2.70 13.12
C THR A 120 13.09 1.43 12.35
N VAL A 121 12.13 1.50 11.43
CA VAL A 121 11.75 0.35 10.59
C VAL A 121 12.88 -0.07 9.65
N ALA A 122 13.65 0.86 9.10
CA ALA A 122 14.83 0.54 8.30
C ALA A 122 15.92 -0.18 9.13
N GLY A 123 16.11 0.22 10.39
CA GLY A 123 17.00 -0.49 11.32
C GLY A 123 16.52 -1.90 11.65
N GLU A 124 15.22 -2.08 11.83
CA GLU A 124 14.62 -3.41 12.04
C GLU A 124 14.74 -4.29 10.78
N ALA A 125 14.50 -3.71 9.58
CA ALA A 125 14.75 -4.38 8.30
C ALA A 125 16.22 -4.80 8.18
N ARG A 126 17.17 -3.91 8.54
CA ARG A 126 18.60 -4.22 8.59
C ARG A 126 18.90 -5.40 9.51
N ARG A 127 18.26 -5.48 10.68
CA ARG A 127 18.47 -6.57 11.65
C ARG A 127 18.02 -7.92 11.08
N VAL A 128 16.84 -7.98 10.47
CA VAL A 128 16.24 -9.26 10.03
C VAL A 128 16.78 -9.74 8.67
N LEU A 129 17.26 -8.84 7.81
CA LEU A 129 17.86 -9.19 6.53
C LEU A 129 19.18 -9.96 6.70
N ARG A 130 19.47 -10.96 5.88
CA ARG A 130 20.81 -11.55 5.78
C ARG A 130 21.82 -10.50 5.25
N PRO A 131 23.13 -10.64 5.49
CA PRO A 131 24.13 -9.80 4.84
C PRO A 131 23.94 -9.80 3.32
N GLY A 132 23.85 -8.61 2.70
CA GLY A 132 23.52 -8.46 1.28
C GLY A 132 22.03 -8.59 0.94
N GLY A 133 21.15 -8.78 1.93
CA GLY A 133 19.70 -8.80 1.73
C GLY A 133 19.14 -7.43 1.31
N THR A 134 17.93 -7.43 0.72
CA THR A 134 17.34 -6.24 0.09
C THR A 134 16.10 -5.74 0.83
N LEU A 135 16.02 -4.44 1.07
CA LEU A 135 14.78 -3.76 1.44
C LEU A 135 14.18 -3.10 0.19
N ALA A 136 12.91 -3.37 -0.09
CA ALA A 136 12.14 -2.71 -1.15
C ALA A 136 10.90 -2.02 -0.56
N ILE A 137 10.87 -0.69 -0.65
CA ILE A 137 9.75 0.14 -0.19
C ILE A 137 8.95 0.52 -1.42
N ILE A 138 7.66 0.17 -1.47
CA ILE A 138 6.80 0.33 -2.65
C ILE A 138 5.60 1.18 -2.28
N ALA A 139 5.34 2.22 -3.06
CA ALA A 139 4.14 3.02 -2.96
C ALA A 139 3.59 3.39 -4.33
N TYR A 140 2.30 3.62 -4.39
CA TYR A 140 1.51 3.87 -5.58
C TYR A 140 0.21 4.60 -5.22
N SER A 141 -0.13 5.66 -5.94
CA SER A 141 -1.39 6.38 -5.71
C SER A 141 -1.89 6.98 -7.00
N TYR A 142 -3.19 7.27 -7.05
CA TYR A 142 -3.73 8.10 -8.11
C TYR A 142 -3.17 9.52 -8.01
N LEU A 143 -3.16 10.23 -9.13
CA LEU A 143 -2.68 11.60 -9.27
C LEU A 143 -3.85 12.52 -9.66
N ALA A 144 -4.45 13.21 -8.68
CA ALA A 144 -5.56 14.12 -8.92
C ALA A 144 -5.22 15.25 -9.91
N SER A 145 -3.97 15.72 -9.90
CA SER A 145 -3.49 16.76 -10.83
C SER A 145 -3.23 16.28 -12.26
N HIS A 146 -3.28 14.95 -12.52
CA HIS A 146 -2.97 14.36 -13.82
C HIS A 146 -4.09 13.44 -14.33
N SER A 147 -5.26 13.47 -13.69
CA SER A 147 -6.44 12.69 -14.05
C SER A 147 -7.68 13.52 -13.73
N ASP A 148 -8.41 13.97 -14.75
CA ASP A 148 -9.57 14.86 -14.57
C ASP A 148 -10.60 14.26 -13.61
N VAL A 149 -10.92 12.98 -13.78
CA VAL A 149 -11.84 12.24 -12.90
C VAL A 149 -11.32 12.15 -11.45
N ALA A 150 -10.01 12.02 -11.24
CA ALA A 150 -9.45 12.03 -9.90
C ALA A 150 -9.42 13.44 -9.29
N GLY A 151 -9.09 14.45 -10.09
CA GLY A 151 -9.13 15.86 -9.71
C GLY A 151 -10.53 16.32 -9.31
N ASP A 152 -11.55 15.95 -10.09
CA ASP A 152 -12.95 16.21 -9.74
C ASP A 152 -13.39 15.45 -8.50
N SER A 153 -12.95 14.19 -8.36
CA SER A 153 -13.25 13.40 -7.17
C SER A 153 -12.69 14.07 -5.91
N GLU A 154 -11.44 14.53 -5.92
CA GLU A 154 -10.87 15.27 -4.79
C GLU A 154 -11.54 16.62 -4.56
N SER A 155 -11.90 17.34 -5.63
CA SER A 155 -12.63 18.60 -5.52
C SER A 155 -13.97 18.40 -4.83
N LEU A 156 -14.70 17.34 -5.20
CA LEU A 156 -15.95 16.97 -4.53
C LEU A 156 -15.72 16.57 -3.07
N ILE A 157 -14.64 15.85 -2.74
CA ILE A 157 -14.31 15.56 -1.33
C ILE A 157 -14.14 16.87 -0.55
N LEU A 158 -13.44 17.87 -1.11
CA LEU A 158 -13.19 19.15 -0.45
C LEU A 158 -14.46 20.00 -0.27
N GLU A 159 -15.49 19.81 -1.10
CA GLU A 159 -16.80 20.45 -0.90
C GLU A 159 -17.51 19.91 0.36
N TYR A 160 -17.40 18.61 0.62
CA TYR A 160 -18.02 17.94 1.77
C TYR A 160 -17.12 17.92 3.02
N ASN A 161 -15.81 17.98 2.84
CA ASN A 161 -14.81 17.98 3.90
C ASN A 161 -13.72 19.03 3.63
N THR A 162 -14.08 20.29 3.90
CA THR A 162 -13.18 21.45 3.72
C THR A 162 -11.95 21.39 4.64
N GLY A 163 -11.97 20.53 5.67
CA GLY A 163 -10.85 20.31 6.59
C GLY A 163 -9.86 19.24 6.13
N TRP A 164 -10.11 18.57 5.00
CA TRP A 164 -9.23 17.53 4.49
C TRP A 164 -7.93 18.12 3.94
N THR A 165 -6.79 17.64 4.47
CA THR A 165 -5.46 18.19 4.15
C THR A 165 -4.60 17.30 3.26
N MET A 166 -5.10 16.13 2.85
CA MET A 166 -4.33 15.16 2.06
C MET A 166 -4.69 15.15 0.56
N ALA A 167 -5.40 16.18 0.09
CA ALA A 167 -5.64 16.42 -1.33
C ALA A 167 -4.34 16.78 -2.07
N GLY A 168 -4.33 16.60 -3.39
CA GLY A 168 -3.25 17.05 -4.27
C GLY A 168 -1.95 16.26 -4.12
N TRP A 169 -2.05 15.01 -3.67
CA TRP A 169 -0.88 14.19 -3.38
C TRP A 169 -0.07 13.90 -4.66
N THR A 170 1.27 13.99 -4.58
CA THR A 170 2.13 14.02 -5.78
C THR A 170 2.69 12.68 -6.22
N GLY A 171 2.54 11.60 -5.44
CA GLY A 171 3.20 10.34 -5.81
C GLY A 171 4.64 10.19 -5.35
N LEU A 172 5.23 11.21 -4.71
CA LEU A 172 6.68 11.29 -4.49
C LEU A 172 7.05 11.26 -3.01
N PHE A 173 8.08 10.49 -2.66
CA PHE A 173 8.58 10.35 -1.30
C PHE A 173 10.12 10.42 -1.21
N PRO A 174 10.74 11.56 -1.57
CA PRO A 174 12.20 11.70 -1.55
C PRO A 174 12.82 11.45 -0.16
N GLN A 175 12.10 11.78 0.91
CA GLN A 175 12.55 11.62 2.30
C GLN A 175 12.79 10.16 2.71
N TRP A 176 12.22 9.19 1.99
CA TRP A 176 12.42 7.78 2.31
C TRP A 176 13.86 7.31 2.08
N VAL A 177 14.62 8.00 1.22
CA VAL A 177 16.07 7.75 1.08
C VAL A 177 16.81 8.09 2.36
N GLU A 178 16.47 9.20 3.00
CA GLU A 178 17.08 9.57 4.29
C GLU A 178 16.69 8.58 5.39
N HIS A 179 15.44 8.10 5.39
CA HIS A 179 14.99 7.08 6.35
C HIS A 179 15.85 5.81 6.27
N VAL A 180 16.11 5.30 5.06
CA VAL A 180 16.92 4.07 4.91
C VAL A 180 18.38 4.29 5.33
N ILE A 181 18.97 5.43 4.98
CA ILE A 181 20.36 5.76 5.36
C ILE A 181 20.49 5.89 6.88
N GLN A 182 19.54 6.57 7.54
CA GLN A 182 19.52 6.75 8.99
C GLN A 182 19.28 5.43 9.74
N GLY A 183 18.51 4.51 9.15
CA GLY A 183 18.37 3.13 9.63
C GLY A 183 19.61 2.25 9.40
N GLY A 184 20.68 2.82 8.86
CA GLY A 184 21.95 2.14 8.62
C GLY A 184 21.95 1.24 7.39
N MET A 185 20.97 1.35 6.49
CA MET A 185 20.96 0.61 5.22
C MET A 185 21.73 1.36 4.13
N GLU A 186 22.32 0.63 3.19
CA GLU A 186 22.91 1.21 1.99
C GLU A 186 21.80 1.51 0.97
N PHE A 187 21.63 2.78 0.62
CA PHE A 187 20.73 3.16 -0.48
C PHE A 187 21.29 2.69 -1.82
N VAL A 188 20.46 2.05 -2.66
CA VAL A 188 20.86 1.54 -3.97
C VAL A 188 20.24 2.34 -5.11
N GLU A 189 18.92 2.39 -5.19
CA GLU A 189 18.21 3.10 -6.26
C GLU A 189 16.86 3.60 -5.75
N GLN A 190 16.42 4.76 -6.27
CA GLN A 190 15.04 5.19 -6.23
C GLN A 190 14.52 5.33 -7.66
N PHE A 191 13.27 4.95 -7.89
CA PHE A 191 12.63 5.15 -9.19
C PHE A 191 11.13 5.35 -9.04
N CYS A 192 10.56 6.02 -10.04
CA CYS A 192 9.13 6.19 -10.18
C CYS A 192 8.72 6.21 -11.65
N TRP A 193 7.47 5.86 -11.91
CA TRP A 193 6.84 6.06 -13.20
C TRP A 193 5.34 6.22 -13.01
N ASP A 194 4.71 6.81 -14.02
CA ASP A 194 3.28 6.96 -14.06
C ASP A 194 2.67 5.92 -15.01
N TYR A 195 1.52 5.38 -14.63
CA TYR A 195 0.77 4.40 -15.40
C TYR A 195 -0.72 4.71 -15.30
N ASP A 196 -1.48 4.21 -16.26
CA ASP A 196 -2.94 4.35 -16.24
C ASP A 196 -3.55 3.03 -15.78
N GLU A 197 -4.51 3.14 -14.89
CA GLU A 197 -5.28 2.00 -14.41
C GLU A 197 -6.76 2.24 -14.71
N LEU A 198 -7.41 1.24 -15.31
CA LEU A 198 -8.82 1.33 -15.65
C LEU A 198 -9.67 0.94 -14.45
N TYR A 199 -10.63 1.80 -14.12
CA TYR A 199 -11.63 1.53 -13.10
C TYR A 199 -13.01 1.58 -13.72
N SER A 200 -13.90 0.65 -13.34
CA SER A 200 -15.32 0.87 -13.52
C SER A 200 -15.78 2.07 -12.68
N HIS A 201 -16.92 2.67 -13.00
CA HIS A 201 -17.50 3.69 -12.14
C HIS A 201 -17.71 3.18 -10.70
N GLU A 202 -18.16 1.93 -10.55
CA GLU A 202 -18.37 1.29 -9.26
C GLU A 202 -17.06 1.16 -8.47
N ASP A 203 -15.99 0.68 -9.10
CA ASP A 203 -14.71 0.48 -8.43
C ASP A 203 -14.04 1.79 -8.03
N TRP A 204 -14.08 2.79 -8.91
CA TRP A 204 -13.53 4.10 -8.60
C TRP A 204 -14.31 4.77 -7.46
N ARG A 205 -15.64 4.70 -7.49
CA ARG A 205 -16.50 5.18 -6.40
C ARG A 205 -16.20 4.46 -5.08
N GLY A 206 -16.11 3.14 -5.09
CA GLY A 206 -15.76 2.35 -3.91
C GLY A 206 -14.38 2.74 -3.34
N ARG A 207 -13.39 2.92 -4.21
CA ARG A 207 -12.05 3.40 -3.83
C ARG A 207 -12.10 4.80 -3.20
N ILE A 208 -12.85 5.73 -3.77
CA ILE A 208 -12.98 7.10 -3.25
C ILE A 208 -13.75 7.15 -1.93
N ARG A 209 -14.80 6.32 -1.75
CA ARG A 209 -15.53 6.20 -0.48
C ARG A 209 -14.63 5.76 0.68
N THR A 210 -13.64 4.90 0.39
CA THR A 210 -12.63 4.45 1.38
C THR A 210 -11.44 5.41 1.52
N CYS A 211 -11.44 6.54 0.81
CA CYS A 211 -10.43 7.58 0.98
C CYS A 211 -10.48 8.17 2.40
N ASN A 212 -9.32 8.60 2.89
CA ASN A 212 -9.22 9.22 4.20
C ASN A 212 -9.88 10.59 4.28
N GLY A 213 -10.25 11.23 3.16
CA GLY A 213 -11.06 12.44 3.16
C GLY A 213 -12.55 12.16 3.37
N VAL A 214 -13.00 10.93 3.10
CA VAL A 214 -14.41 10.52 3.14
C VAL A 214 -14.62 9.58 4.33
N GLY A 215 -14.32 8.29 4.16
CA GLY A 215 -14.62 7.27 5.15
C GLY A 215 -13.92 7.48 6.50
N SER A 216 -12.62 7.79 6.52
CA SER A 216 -11.87 8.07 7.77
C SER A 216 -11.66 9.56 8.05
N GLY A 217 -12.23 10.44 7.23
CA GLY A 217 -11.92 11.88 7.24
C GLY A 217 -12.72 12.74 8.19
N GLY A 218 -13.55 12.13 9.03
CA GLY A 218 -14.40 12.85 9.98
C GLY A 218 -15.74 13.32 9.41
N MET A 219 -16.10 12.95 8.18
CA MET A 219 -17.46 13.14 7.65
C MET A 219 -18.48 12.37 8.49
N SER A 220 -19.70 12.90 8.64
CA SER A 220 -20.82 12.17 9.23
C SER A 220 -21.30 11.05 8.30
N ALA A 221 -22.06 10.08 8.82
CA ALA A 221 -22.61 9.02 7.97
C ALA A 221 -23.54 9.57 6.88
N GLU A 222 -24.32 10.61 7.20
CA GLU A 222 -25.21 11.31 6.26
C GLU A 222 -24.38 12.03 5.17
N ASP A 223 -23.30 12.71 5.55
CA ASP A 223 -22.42 13.37 4.58
C ASP A 223 -21.72 12.37 3.65
N VAL A 224 -21.32 11.20 4.18
CA VAL A 224 -20.72 10.12 3.36
C VAL A 224 -21.73 9.59 2.36
N GLU A 225 -22.98 9.35 2.76
CA GLU A 225 -24.04 8.89 1.84
C GLU A 225 -24.36 9.95 0.76
N ALA A 226 -24.46 11.22 1.17
CA ALA A 226 -24.71 12.33 0.25
C ALA A 226 -23.55 12.53 -0.75
N PHE A 227 -22.31 12.48 -0.26
CA PHE A 227 -21.10 12.51 -1.08
C PHE A 227 -21.09 11.35 -2.08
N ASP A 228 -21.39 10.14 -1.62
CA ASP A 228 -21.32 8.93 -2.44
C ASP A 228 -22.35 8.94 -3.58
N ALA A 229 -23.54 9.50 -3.34
CA ALA A 229 -24.55 9.74 -4.38
C ALA A 229 -24.12 10.83 -5.36
N ALA A 230 -23.54 11.94 -4.87
CA ALA A 230 -23.02 13.01 -5.72
C ALA A 230 -21.85 12.53 -6.60
N HIS A 231 -20.96 11.69 -6.05
CA HIS A 231 -19.84 11.09 -6.77
C HIS A 231 -20.33 10.16 -7.88
N GLU A 232 -21.33 9.32 -7.61
CA GLU A 232 -21.97 8.48 -8.63
C GLU A 232 -22.56 9.30 -9.79
N ALA A 233 -23.29 10.38 -9.48
CA ALA A 233 -23.88 11.25 -10.49
C ALA A 233 -22.79 11.93 -11.34
N MET A 234 -21.75 12.46 -10.70
CA MET A 234 -20.62 13.11 -11.35
C MET A 234 -19.88 12.17 -12.32
N LEU A 235 -19.63 10.93 -11.92
CA LEU A 235 -19.01 9.92 -12.79
C LEU A 235 -19.86 9.63 -14.03
N ARG A 236 -21.16 9.39 -13.84
CA ARG A 236 -22.09 9.06 -14.94
C ARG A 236 -22.29 10.19 -15.94
N GLU A 237 -22.30 11.44 -15.48
CA GLU A 237 -22.55 12.59 -16.33
C GLU A 237 -21.32 12.99 -17.14
N ARG A 238 -20.12 12.88 -16.55
CA ARG A 238 -18.92 13.52 -17.10
C ARG A 238 -17.93 12.56 -17.74
N TYR A 239 -17.99 11.27 -17.43
CA TYR A 239 -16.92 10.33 -17.76
C TYR A 239 -17.41 9.03 -18.42
N PRO A 240 -16.61 8.43 -19.33
CA PRO A 240 -16.90 7.12 -19.89
C PRO A 240 -16.79 6.03 -18.81
N ASP A 241 -17.34 4.84 -19.04
CA ASP A 241 -17.16 3.67 -18.18
C ASP A 241 -16.57 2.53 -19.03
N PRO A 242 -15.32 2.07 -18.76
CA PRO A 242 -14.44 2.42 -17.66
C PRO A 242 -13.71 3.78 -17.82
N VAL A 243 -13.20 4.30 -16.70
CA VAL A 243 -12.36 5.51 -16.64
C VAL A 243 -10.87 5.18 -16.47
N PRO A 244 -9.96 5.83 -17.22
CA PRO A 244 -8.52 5.76 -16.93
C PRO A 244 -8.16 6.69 -15.78
N ILE A 245 -7.55 6.13 -14.74
CA ILE A 245 -7.02 6.90 -13.61
C ILE A 245 -5.50 6.87 -13.65
N ARG A 246 -4.89 8.05 -13.82
CA ARG A 246 -3.45 8.22 -13.72
C ARG A 246 -2.96 7.89 -12.32
N HIS A 247 -2.02 6.96 -12.21
CA HIS A 247 -1.32 6.61 -10.99
C HIS A 247 0.18 6.88 -11.12
N ARG A 248 0.85 7.11 -9.99
CA ARG A 248 2.31 7.08 -9.88
C ARG A 248 2.71 5.95 -8.97
N LEU A 249 3.69 5.14 -9.40
CA LEU A 249 4.44 4.25 -8.52
C LEU A 249 5.75 4.93 -8.11
N TRP A 250 6.12 4.80 -6.84
CA TRP A 250 7.40 5.19 -6.26
C TRP A 250 8.03 4.00 -5.53
N CYS A 251 9.32 3.78 -5.72
CA CYS A 251 10.04 2.73 -5.03
C CYS A 251 11.44 3.19 -4.59
N VAL A 252 11.84 2.72 -3.41
CA VAL A 252 13.21 2.82 -2.89
C VAL A 252 13.73 1.41 -2.66
N VAL A 253 14.94 1.16 -3.14
CA VAL A 253 15.68 -0.10 -2.94
C VAL A 253 16.93 0.19 -2.11
N ALA A 254 17.15 -0.63 -1.08
CA ALA A 254 18.30 -0.54 -0.19
C ALA A 254 18.87 -1.93 0.18
N ARG A 255 20.10 -2.00 0.68
CA ARG A 255 20.81 -3.23 1.05
C ARG A 255 21.30 -3.21 2.50
N ARG A 256 21.35 -4.38 3.14
CA ARG A 256 22.01 -4.57 4.45
C ARG A 256 23.52 -4.62 4.30
#